data_AF-B4X5V6-F1
#
_entry.id   AF-B4X5V6-F1
#
_cell.length_a   1.000
_cell.length_b   1.000
_cell.length_c   1.000
_cell.angle_alpha   90.00
_cell.angle_beta   90.00
_cell.angle_gamma   90.00
#
_symmetry.space_group_name_H-M   'P 1'
#
loop_
_entity.id
_entity.type
_entity.pdbx_description
1 polymer ?
#
loop_
_entity_poly.entity_id
_entity_poly.type
_entity_poly.pdbx_seq_one_letter_code
_entity_poly.pdbx_strand_id
1 'polypeptide(L)' 'MATSGARVGATVGLAFGPAGSAIGGIAGAVFGGLAGGVAGGEAGAALGAKLDETYLDNLECLDCGHRFRLDSE' A
#
# COMPACT_ATOMS: atom_id res chain seq x y z
N MET A 1 -4.50 -6.32 -2.89
CA MET A 1 -5.94 -6.48 -3.20
C MET A 1 -6.26 -6.64 -4.70
N ALA A 2 -5.32 -6.36 -5.62
CA ALA A 2 -5.53 -6.51 -7.06
C ALA A 2 -6.12 -7.88 -7.46
N THR A 3 -5.56 -8.99 -6.97
CA THR A 3 -6.06 -10.34 -7.32
C THR A 3 -7.48 -10.60 -6.86
N SER A 4 -7.87 -10.10 -5.68
CA SER A 4 -9.24 -10.20 -5.19
C SER A 4 -10.19 -9.35 -6.02
N GLY A 5 -9.80 -8.11 -6.33
CA GLY A 5 -10.55 -7.23 -7.22
C GLY A 5 -10.72 -7.84 -8.61
N ALA A 6 -9.68 -8.47 -9.16
CA ALA A 6 -9.73 -9.16 -10.45
C ALA A 6 -10.72 -10.32 -10.45
N ARG A 7 -10.73 -11.13 -9.38
CA ARG A 7 -11.68 -12.24 -9.24
C ARG A 7 -13.11 -11.73 -9.18
N VAL A 8 -13.37 -10.73 -8.34
CA VAL A 8 -14.71 -10.14 -8.20
C VAL A 8 -15.16 -9.53 -9.53
N GLY A 9 -14.31 -8.72 -10.17
CA GLY A 9 -14.60 -8.11 -11.45
C GLY A 9 -14.83 -9.12 -12.58
N ALA A 10 -14.04 -10.20 -12.61
CA ALA A 10 -14.24 -11.29 -13.57
C ALA A 10 -15.55 -12.03 -13.31
N THR A 11 -15.90 -12.29 -12.05
CA THR A 11 -17.16 -12.97 -11.68
C THR A 11 -18.40 -12.14 -12.03
N VAL A 12 -18.35 -10.83 -11.80
CA VAL A 12 -19.45 -9.93 -12.19
C VAL A 12 -19.52 -9.81 -13.72
N GLY A 13 -18.36 -9.73 -14.38
CA GLY A 13 -18.26 -9.64 -15.83
C GLY A 13 -18.72 -10.89 -16.59
N LEU A 14 -18.73 -12.07 -15.95
CA LEU A 14 -19.26 -13.31 -16.54
C LEU A 14 -20.72 -13.20 -16.96
N ALA A 15 -21.51 -12.33 -16.31
CA ALA A 15 -22.90 -12.07 -16.70
C ALA A 15 -23.01 -11.52 -18.15
N PHE A 16 -21.94 -10.93 -18.67
CA PHE A 16 -21.83 -10.40 -20.02
C PHE A 16 -20.96 -11.28 -20.94
N GLY A 17 -20.69 -12.53 -20.53
CA GLY A 17 -19.91 -13.50 -21.30
C GLY A 17 -18.39 -13.43 -21.11
N PRO A 18 -17.61 -14.18 -21.91
CA PRO A 18 -16.16 -14.32 -21.74
C PRO A 18 -15.40 -13.00 -21.87
N ALA A 19 -15.81 -12.16 -22.82
CA ALA A 19 -15.23 -10.83 -23.00
C ALA A 19 -15.53 -9.92 -21.79
N GLY A 20 -16.76 -9.96 -21.28
CA GLY A 20 -17.16 -9.22 -20.08
C GLY A 20 -16.36 -9.64 -18.84
N SER A 21 -16.10 -10.94 -18.69
CA SER A 21 -15.26 -11.46 -17.60
C SER A 21 -13.81 -10.99 -17.69
N ALA A 22 -13.22 -11.00 -18.89
CA ALA A 22 -11.87 -10.50 -19.09
C ALA A 22 -11.76 -8.99 -18.76
N ILE A 23 -12.68 -8.18 -19.30
CA ILE A 23 -12.70 -6.72 -19.07
C ILE A 23 -12.97 -6.41 -17.60
N GLY A 24 -13.97 -7.06 -17.01
CA GLY A 24 -14.32 -6.90 -15.60
C GLY A 24 -13.17 -7.30 -14.69
N GLY A 25 -12.46 -8.39 -14.99
CA GLY A 25 -11.29 -8.82 -14.24
C GLY A 25 -10.14 -7.82 -14.30
N ILE A 26 -9.83 -7.27 -15.47
CA ILE A 26 -8.78 -6.24 -15.61
C ILE A 26 -9.17 -4.98 -14.82
N ALA A 27 -10.40 -4.49 -14.99
CA ALA A 27 -10.89 -3.32 -14.26
C ALA A 27 -10.84 -3.54 -12.74
N GLY A 28 -11.35 -4.69 -12.27
CA GLY A 28 -11.30 -5.06 -10.87
C GLY A 28 -9.88 -5.18 -10.31
N ALA A 29 -8.93 -5.68 -11.11
CA ALA A 29 -7.52 -5.77 -10.73
C ALA A 29 -6.91 -4.38 -10.49
N VAL A 30 -7.19 -3.43 -11.40
CA VAL A 30 -6.69 -2.06 -11.31
C VAL A 30 -7.25 -1.37 -10.08
N PHE A 31 -8.57 -1.34 -9.89
CA PHE A 31 -9.18 -0.71 -8.73
C PHE A 31 -8.75 -1.36 -7.41
N GLY A 32 -8.71 -2.70 -7.36
CA GLY A 32 -8.22 -3.42 -6.18
C GLY A 32 -6.72 -3.21 -5.91
N GLY A 33 -5.93 -2.97 -6.95
CA GLY A 33 -4.51 -2.62 -6.84
C GLY A 33 -4.32 -1.23 -6.26
N LEU A 34 -5.03 -0.24 -6.80
CA LEU A 34 -4.97 1.16 -6.36
C LEU A 34 -5.42 1.31 -4.90
N ALA A 35 -6.58 0.77 -4.54
CA ALA A 35 -7.08 0.84 -3.16
C ALA A 35 -6.13 0.16 -2.17
N GLY A 36 -5.60 -1.02 -2.53
CA GLY A 36 -4.63 -1.72 -1.69
C GLY A 36 -3.28 -1.00 -1.61
N GLY A 37 -2.86 -0.30 -2.66
CA GLY A 37 -1.63 0.49 -2.69
C GLY A 37 -1.70 1.71 -1.79
N VAL A 38 -2.82 2.46 -1.84
CA VAL A 38 -3.06 3.59 -0.92
C VAL A 38 -3.09 3.11 0.52
N ALA A 39 -3.90 2.08 0.81
CA ALA A 39 -4.03 1.50 2.15
C ALA A 39 -2.70 0.96 2.70
N GLY A 40 -1.90 0.31 1.85
CA GLY A 40 -0.58 -0.17 2.22
C GLY A 40 0.42 0.96 2.45
N GLY A 41 0.35 2.03 1.64
CA GLY A 41 1.20 3.20 1.76
C GLY A 41 0.96 3.97 3.05
N GLU A 42 -0.30 4.25 3.40
CA GLU A 42 -0.66 4.92 4.65
C GLU A 42 -0.29 4.08 5.88
N ALA A 43 -0.54 2.77 5.84
CA ALA A 43 -0.17 1.86 6.91
C ALA A 43 1.36 1.77 7.08
N GLY A 44 2.09 1.74 5.96
CA GLY A 44 3.55 1.75 5.95
C GLY A 44 4.12 3.06 6.51
N ALA A 45 3.53 4.20 6.17
CA ALA A 45 3.91 5.50 6.71
C ALA A 45 3.67 5.59 8.22
N ALA A 46 2.50 5.14 8.70
CA ALA A 46 2.19 5.11 10.12
C ALA A 46 3.12 4.16 10.90
N LEU A 47 3.42 2.98 10.34
CA LEU A 47 4.37 2.04 10.92
C LEU A 47 5.79 2.64 10.94
N GLY A 48 6.21 3.29 9.86
CA GLY A 48 7.50 3.97 9.75
C GLY A 48 7.65 5.06 10.80
N ALA A 49 6.64 5.92 10.96
CA ALA A 49 6.62 6.96 11.98
C ALA A 49 6.72 6.38 13.40
N LYS A 50 6.02 5.27 13.68
CA LYS A 50 6.12 4.60 14.98
C LYS A 50 7.49 3.99 15.24
N LEU A 51 8.10 3.41 14.20
CA LEU A 51 9.43 2.83 14.29
C LEU A 51 10.49 3.92 14.51
N ASP A 52 10.34 5.04 13.80
CA ASP A 52 11.23 6.19 13.89
C ASP A 52 11.24 6.77 15.32
N GLU A 53 10.06 7.06 15.88
CA GLU A 53 9.90 7.57 17.24
C GLU A 53 10.46 6.62 18.31
N THR A 54 10.26 5.30 18.14
CA THR A 54 10.61 4.32 19.16
C THR A 54 12.09 3.95 19.14
N TYR A 55 12.71 3.92 17.96
CA TYR A 55 14.06 3.41 17.78
C TYR A 55 15.02 4.44 17.19
N LEU A 56 14.68 5.10 16.09
CA LEU A 56 15.63 5.95 15.35
C LEU A 56 15.89 7.27 16.06
N ASP A 57 14.85 7.93 16.59
CA ASP A 57 14.94 9.18 17.37
C ASP A 57 15.79 9.06 18.64
N ASN A 58 15.96 7.84 19.15
CA ASN A 58 16.75 7.54 20.34
C ASN A 58 18.18 7.07 20.02
N LEU A 59 18.55 6.98 18.74
CA LEU A 59 19.89 6.62 18.30
C LEU A 59 20.74 7.88 18.07
N GLU A 60 22.00 7.78 18.47
CA GLU A 60 23.03 8.81 18.27
C GLU A 60 24.22 8.18 17.54
N CYS A 61 24.71 8.83 16.50
CA CYS A 61 25.91 8.41 15.80
C CYS A 61 27.13 8.62 16.71
N LEU A 62 27.84 7.55 17.06
CA LEU A 62 29.01 7.62 17.95
C LEU A 62 30.26 8.25 17.32
N ASP A 63 30.28 8.40 15.99
CA ASP A 63 31.41 9.01 15.26
C ASP A 63 31.26 10.53 15.15
N CYS A 64 30.06 11.02 14.84
CA CYS A 64 29.80 12.46 14.63
C CYS A 64 28.85 13.10 15.66
N GLY A 65 28.29 12.34 16.60
CA GLY A 65 27.35 12.83 17.62
C GLY A 65 25.96 13.22 17.10
N HIS A 66 25.64 12.94 15.82
CA HIS A 66 24.35 13.31 15.25
C HIS A 66 23.23 12.42 15.80
N ARG A 67 22.17 13.06 16.30
CA ARG A 67 20.95 12.38 16.76
C ARG A 67 19.96 12.37 15.62
N PHE A 68 19.48 11.19 15.24
CA PHE A 68 18.58 11.01 14.11
C PHE A 68 17.17 11.44 14.51
N ARG A 69 16.96 12.75 14.61
CA ARG A 69 15.67 13.35 14.94
C ARG A 69 15.04 13.88 13.67
N LEU A 70 13.76 13.60 13.44
CA LEU A 70 13.02 14.28 12.37
C LEU A 70 12.76 15.74 12.78
N ASP A 71 13.49 16.69 12.19
CA ASP A 71 13.12 18.10 12.21
C ASP A 71 11.93 18.30 11.25
N SER A 72 10.74 18.50 11.81
CA SER A 72 9.53 18.78 11.04
C SER A 72 9.49 20.27 10.70
N GLU A 73 9.74 20.62 9.44
CA GLU A 73 9.37 21.92 8.83
C GLU A 73 8.06 21.79 8.04
#